data_AF-A0A822E5F9-F1
#
_entry.id   AF-A0A822E5F9-F1
#
_cell.length_a   1.000
_cell.length_b   1.000
_cell.length_c   1.000
_cell.angle_alpha   90.00
_cell.angle_beta   90.00
_cell.angle_gamma   90.00
#
_symmetry.space_group_name_H-M   'P 1'
#
loop_
_entity.id
_entity.type
_entity.pdbx_description
1 polymer ?
#
loop_
_entity_poly.entity_id
_entity_poly.type
_entity_poly.pdbx_seq_one_letter_code
_entity_poly.pdbx_strand_id
1 'polypeptide(L)' 'MSSMRVSSLKKAVAQTFDTIRQKKPIIYQIMNHAVINQTSNAVTHVGAKSLMAHAVEE' A
#
# COMPACT_ATOMS: atom_id res chain seq x y z
N MET A 1 10.44 -8.84 -28.50
CA MET A 1 9.13 -8.45 -27.92
C MET A 1 9.05 -8.54 -26.38
N SER A 2 9.81 -9.41 -25.70
CA SER A 2 9.75 -9.53 -24.22
C SER A 2 10.28 -8.29 -23.47
N SER A 3 11.38 -7.69 -23.93
CA SER A 3 12.00 -6.50 -23.31
C SER A 3 11.06 -5.28 -23.22
N MET A 4 10.22 -5.07 -24.23
CA MET A 4 9.27 -3.93 -24.27
C MET A 4 8.10 -4.07 -23.28
N ARG A 5 7.72 -5.30 -22.90
CA ARG A 5 6.69 -5.53 -21.87
C ARG A 5 7.22 -5.25 -20.47
N VAL A 6 8.50 -5.56 -20.22
CA VAL A 6 9.12 -5.31 -18.93
C VAL A 6 9.31 -3.80 -18.70
N SER A 7 9.66 -3.04 -19.74
CA SER A 7 9.80 -1.58 -19.63
C SER A 7 8.46 -0.87 -19.37
N SER A 8 7.38 -1.29 -20.03
CA SER A 8 6.05 -0.73 -19.79
C SER A 8 5.54 -1.05 -18.38
N LEU A 9 5.78 -2.26 -17.87
CA LEU A 9 5.43 -2.64 -16.50
C LEU A 9 6.16 -1.79 -15.46
N LYS A 10 7.48 -1.60 -15.61
CA LYS A 10 8.27 -0.75 -14.70
C LYS A 10 7.69 0.67 -14.62
N LYS A 11 7.28 1.24 -15.76
CA LYS A 11 6.66 2.57 -15.83
C LYS A 11 5.31 2.61 -15.10
N ALA A 12 4.46 1.60 -15.31
CA ALA A 12 3.16 1.51 -14.65
C ALA A 12 3.30 1.38 -13.12
N VAL A 13 4.27 0.60 -12.65
CA VAL A 13 4.56 0.45 -11.21
C VAL A 13 5.00 1.79 -10.62
N ALA A 14 5.94 2.49 -11.25
CA ALA A 14 6.40 3.81 -10.79
C ALA A 14 5.25 4.82 -10.67
N GLN A 15 4.41 4.92 -11.71
CA GLN A 15 3.24 5.80 -11.72
C GLN A 15 2.23 5.46 -10.63
N THR A 16 2.08 4.17 -10.30
CA THR A 16 1.19 3.71 -9.23
C THR A 16 1.71 4.17 -7.86
N PHE A 17 3.01 4.02 -7.61
CA PHE A 17 3.63 4.52 -6.38
C PHE A 17 3.49 6.04 -6.24
N ASP A 18 3.69 6.79 -7.32
CA ASP A 18 3.49 8.25 -7.32
C ASP A 18 2.05 8.62 -6.99
N THR A 19 1.08 7.90 -7.58
CA THR A 19 -0.34 8.09 -7.31
C THR A 19 -0.69 7.83 -5.85
N ILE A 20 -0.15 6.75 -5.25
CA ILE A 20 -0.37 6.42 -3.84
C ILE A 20 0.19 7.53 -2.94
N ARG A 21 1.41 8.01 -3.20
CA ARG A 21 2.05 9.06 -2.39
C ARG A 21 1.37 10.42 -2.52
N GLN A 22 0.80 10.73 -3.68
CA GLN A 22 0.02 11.95 -3.90
C GLN A 22 -1.33 11.89 -3.19
N LYS A 23 -2.06 10.78 -3.34
CA LYS A 23 -3.42 10.63 -2.77
C LYS A 23 -3.41 10.32 -1.28
N LYS A 24 -2.33 9.72 -0.76
CA LYS A 24 -2.16 9.26 0.63
C LYS A 24 -3.42 8.53 1.14
N PRO A 25 -3.86 7.46 0.44
CA PRO A 25 -5.11 6.79 0.77
C PRO A 25 -5.08 6.24 2.19
N ILE A 26 -6.23 6.23 2.86
CA ILE A 26 -6.40 5.57 4.15
C ILE A 26 -6.77 4.11 3.88
N ILE A 27 -6.00 3.18 4.43
CA ILE A 27 -6.28 1.76 4.38
C ILE A 27 -6.76 1.34 5.77
N TYR A 28 -8.04 0.99 5.86
CA TYR A 28 -8.66 0.41 7.04
C TYR A 28 -8.31 -1.08 7.11
N GLN A 29 -7.68 -1.51 8.20
CA GLN A 29 -7.10 -2.84 8.33
C GLN A 29 -7.69 -3.59 9.53
N ILE A 30 -8.41 -4.67 9.24
CA ILE A 30 -8.78 -5.72 10.20
C ILE A 30 -7.90 -6.93 9.88
N MET A 31 -6.96 -7.26 10.76
CA MET A 31 -5.92 -8.26 10.50
C MET A 31 -5.60 -9.07 11.75
N ASN A 32 -4.83 -10.14 11.59
CA ASN A 32 -4.29 -10.88 12.72
C ASN A 32 -3.22 -10.08 13.49
N HIS A 33 -3.08 -10.37 14.78
CA HIS A 33 -2.13 -9.68 15.66
C HIS A 33 -0.65 -9.93 15.30
N ALA A 34 -0.33 -11.07 14.67
CA ALA A 34 1.05 -11.42 14.38
C ALA A 34 1.68 -10.52 13.30
N VAL A 35 0.88 -10.01 12.36
CA VAL A 35 1.38 -9.21 11.23
C VAL A 35 1.06 -7.73 11.33
N ILE A 36 0.24 -7.32 12.29
CA ILE A 36 -0.36 -5.97 12.34
C ILE A 36 0.70 -4.87 12.15
N ASN A 37 1.77 -4.91 12.94
CA ASN A 37 2.84 -3.92 12.90
C ASN A 37 3.62 -3.93 11.58
N GLN A 38 3.92 -5.12 11.04
CA GLN A 38 4.65 -5.26 9.79
C GLN A 38 3.84 -4.68 8.62
N THR A 39 2.54 -4.97 8.59
CA THR A 39 1.66 -4.44 7.55
C THR A 39 1.47 -2.92 7.69
N SER A 40 1.31 -2.38 8.90
CA SER A 40 1.27 -0.91 9.11
C SER A 40 2.49 -0.22 8.50
N ASN A 41 3.67 -0.74 8.83
CA ASN A 41 4.93 -0.18 8.39
C ASN A 41 5.06 -0.25 6.87
N ALA A 42 4.65 -1.36 6.26
CA ALA A 42 4.64 -1.49 4.80
C ALA A 42 3.70 -0.47 4.14
N VAL A 43 2.47 -0.32 4.66
CA VAL A 43 1.48 0.66 4.16
C VAL A 43 2.02 2.08 4.22
N THR A 44 2.61 2.47 5.35
CA THR A 44 3.21 3.80 5.53
C THR A 44 4.44 3.99 4.65
N HIS A 45 5.30 2.99 4.51
CA HIS A 45 6.49 3.06 3.65
C HIS A 45 6.14 3.25 2.16
N VAL A 46 5.05 2.65 1.71
CA VAL A 46 4.52 2.81 0.35
C VAL A 46 3.91 4.21 0.13
N GLY A 47 3.57 4.93 1.20
CA GLY A 47 3.04 6.31 1.16
C GLY A 47 1.55 6.44 1.44
N ALA A 48 0.91 5.37 1.91
CA ALA A 48 -0.47 5.37 2.37
C ALA A 48 -0.57 5.60 3.89
N LYS A 49 -1.79 5.83 4.37
CA LYS A 49 -2.09 5.95 5.80
C LYS A 49 -2.69 4.64 6.29
N SER A 50 -2.12 4.09 7.35
CA SER A 50 -2.64 2.90 8.02
C SER A 50 -3.65 3.32 9.07
N LEU A 51 -4.85 2.73 9.04
CA LEU A 51 -5.84 2.78 10.10
C LEU A 51 -6.12 1.36 10.54
N MET A 52 -5.89 1.08 11.82
CA MET A 52 -6.10 -0.23 12.41
C MET A 52 -7.26 -0.12 13.37
N ALA A 53 -8.27 -0.93 13.12
CA ALA A 53 -9.47 -0.96 13.91
C ALA A 53 -9.95 -2.41 13.98
N HIS A 54 -10.38 -2.81 15.17
CA HIS A 54 -10.72 -4.16 15.55
C HIS A 54 -11.85 -4.19 16.60
N ALA A 55 -12.16 -3.07 17.26
CA ALA A 55 -13.31 -2.98 18.15
C ALA A 55 -14.57 -2.72 17.32
N VAL A 56 -15.68 -3.31 17.75
CA VAL A 56 -16.97 -3.12 17.05
C VAL A 56 -17.50 -1.70 17.25
N GLU A 57 -17.07 -1.05 18.34
CA GLU A 57 -17.45 0.30 18.73
C GLU A 57 -16.56 1.43 18.16
N GLU A 58 -15.60 1.12 17.28
CA GLU A 58 -14.70 2.10 16.63
C GLU A 58 -15.36 2.96 15.54
#